data_AF-A0A8J6UA42-F1
#
_entry.id   AF-A0A8J6UA42-F1
#
_cell.length_a   1.000
_cell.length_b   1.000
_cell.length_c   1.000
_cell.angle_alpha   90.00
_cell.angle_beta   90.00
_cell.angle_gamma   90.00
#
_symmetry.space_group_name_H-M   'P 1'
#
loop_
_entity.id
_entity.type
_entity.pdbx_description
1 polymer ?
#
loop_
_entity_poly.entity_id
_entity_poly.type
_entity_poly.pdbx_seq_one_letter_code
_entity_poly.pdbx_strand_id
1 'polypeptide(L)'
;MQLQQTQRHNVKLRLGISGASGFGKTYSALKLAYGMTNDWSKIAVIDTENASASLYSDMGNFNVLNLFPPYSPERYIEAIDTCEKANIEVIIIDSITHEWQGEGGCLQIHEQLGSRFQDWASVKPRHQKFIDKILQSKCHIITTTRRKVDYSLDVGSNGKSKVVKHGTKEITSEGYEYELSVNFELINENHLCKVSKDRTNLFRGPEFVINSDVGKRLKDWCNQGVSIEDIKQEINATITLEGLRHLYQKYDGLKTQIKPLIIERKSEIEGITQIVENKQIIQTNTNHGIESDNRTSGQ
;
A
#
# COMPACT_ATOMS: atom_id res chain seq x y z
N MET A 1 -3.08 20.26 -16.64
CA MET A 1 -1.79 19.62 -16.32
C MET A 1 -0.95 20.63 -15.55
N GLN A 2 -0.36 20.25 -14.41
CA GLN A 2 0.50 21.10 -13.58
C GLN A 2 1.77 20.33 -13.21
N LEU A 3 2.93 20.99 -13.27
CA LEU A 3 4.20 20.42 -12.82
C LEU A 3 4.28 20.52 -11.30
N GLN A 4 4.70 19.45 -10.63
CA GLN A 4 4.94 19.41 -9.18
C GLN A 4 6.38 18.99 -8.91
N GLN A 5 7.03 19.61 -7.91
CA GLN A 5 8.32 19.13 -7.45
C GLN A 5 8.16 17.79 -6.74
N THR A 6 9.06 16.86 -7.02
CA THR A 6 9.00 15.51 -6.47
C THR A 6 9.34 15.51 -4.98
N GLN A 7 8.47 14.92 -4.17
CA GLN A 7 8.74 14.61 -2.77
C GLN A 7 8.32 13.16 -2.52
N ARG A 8 9.19 12.38 -1.86
CA ARG A 8 8.86 10.99 -1.51
C ARG A 8 8.02 11.00 -0.23
N HIS A 9 6.72 11.24 -0.40
CA HIS A 9 5.71 11.24 0.65
C HIS A 9 4.58 10.27 0.29
N ASN A 10 4.26 9.34 1.19
CA ASN A 10 3.16 8.36 1.05
C ASN A 10 3.18 7.52 -0.24
N VAL A 11 4.37 7.20 -0.77
CA VAL A 11 4.51 6.31 -1.92
C VAL A 11 4.02 4.91 -1.55
N LYS A 12 3.07 4.38 -2.33
CA LYS A 12 2.57 3.01 -2.18
C LYS A 12 3.43 2.05 -2.99
N LEU A 13 3.99 1.08 -2.28
CA LEU A 13 4.87 0.09 -2.86
C LEU A 13 4.08 -1.05 -3.49
N ARG A 14 4.62 -1.55 -4.61
CA ARG A 14 4.21 -2.79 -5.26
C ARG A 14 5.34 -3.78 -5.10
N LEU A 15 5.14 -4.81 -4.32
CA LEU A 15 6.17 -5.77 -3.97
C LEU A 15 5.78 -7.13 -4.55
N GLY A 16 6.75 -7.84 -5.14
CA GLY A 16 6.55 -9.21 -5.61
C GLY A 16 7.37 -10.18 -4.80
N ILE A 17 6.82 -11.36 -4.55
CA ILE A 17 7.52 -12.49 -3.97
C ILE A 17 7.24 -13.71 -4.84
N SER A 18 8.23 -14.12 -5.61
CA SER A 18 8.11 -15.30 -6.46
C SER A 18 8.98 -16.45 -5.99
N GLY A 19 8.54 -17.67 -6.24
CA GLY A 19 9.26 -18.88 -5.84
C GLY A 19 8.52 -20.15 -6.20
N ALA A 20 9.19 -21.29 -6.05
CA ALA A 20 8.56 -22.59 -6.21
C ALA A 20 7.48 -22.83 -5.11
N SER A 21 6.71 -23.90 -5.25
CA SER A 21 5.85 -24.35 -4.15
C SER A 21 6.71 -24.77 -2.96
N GLY A 22 6.24 -24.53 -1.73
CA GLY A 22 6.96 -24.87 -0.50
C GLY A 22 8.09 -23.93 -0.08
N PHE A 23 8.45 -22.92 -0.88
CA PHE A 23 9.56 -22.00 -0.55
C PHE A 23 9.18 -20.86 0.42
N GLY A 24 8.00 -20.89 1.04
CA GLY A 24 7.61 -19.91 2.06
C GLY A 24 7.17 -18.54 1.54
N LYS A 25 6.51 -18.47 0.37
CA LYS A 25 5.99 -17.21 -0.22
C LYS A 25 5.04 -16.47 0.73
N THR A 26 3.98 -17.15 1.18
CA THR A 26 2.97 -16.63 2.10
C THR A 26 3.59 -16.18 3.42
N TYR A 27 4.44 -17.03 4.02
CA TYR A 27 5.18 -16.72 5.24
C TYR A 27 6.02 -15.45 5.10
N SER A 28 6.80 -15.35 4.02
CA SER A 28 7.65 -14.19 3.74
C SER A 28 6.82 -12.93 3.51
N ALA A 29 5.70 -13.03 2.78
CA ALA A 29 4.77 -11.92 2.55
C ALA A 29 4.17 -11.39 3.86
N LEU A 30 3.75 -12.28 4.76
CA LEU A 30 3.20 -11.92 6.07
C LEU A 30 4.23 -11.23 6.96
N LYS A 31 5.47 -11.76 7.05
CA LYS A 31 6.56 -11.11 7.81
C LYS A 31 6.87 -9.72 7.24
N LEU A 32 6.92 -9.59 5.91
CA LEU A 32 7.17 -8.33 5.23
C LEU A 32 6.05 -7.31 5.52
N ALA A 33 4.79 -7.71 5.38
CA ALA A 33 3.62 -6.88 5.64
C ALA A 33 3.55 -6.42 7.10
N TYR A 34 3.84 -7.33 8.05
CA TYR A 34 3.93 -6.98 9.46
C TYR A 34 5.05 -5.99 9.73
N GLY A 35 6.21 -6.16 9.11
CA GLY A 35 7.29 -5.17 9.17
C GLY A 35 6.90 -3.77 8.71
N MET A 36 6.00 -3.66 7.73
CA MET A 36 5.55 -2.38 7.17
C MET A 36 4.48 -1.67 8.01
N THR A 37 3.71 -2.41 8.81
CA THR A 37 2.54 -1.90 9.56
C THR A 37 2.75 -1.92 11.07
N ASN A 38 3.51 -2.90 11.56
CA ASN A 38 3.60 -3.28 12.96
C ASN A 38 2.23 -3.59 13.61
N ASP A 39 1.22 -3.92 12.79
CA ASP A 39 -0.16 -4.18 13.21
C ASP A 39 -0.80 -5.21 12.27
N TRP A 40 -1.05 -6.41 12.80
CA TRP A 40 -1.67 -7.50 12.04
C TRP A 40 -3.08 -7.16 11.53
N SER A 41 -3.83 -6.35 12.26
CA SER A 41 -5.20 -5.98 11.87
C SER A 41 -5.26 -5.11 10.61
N LYS A 42 -4.13 -4.51 10.21
CA LYS A 42 -3.96 -3.68 9.01
C LYS A 42 -3.53 -4.47 7.79
N ILE A 43 -3.43 -5.79 7.90
CA ILE A 43 -3.03 -6.70 6.83
C ILE A 43 -4.25 -7.50 6.39
N ALA A 44 -4.44 -7.63 5.07
CA ALA A 44 -5.39 -8.56 4.50
C ALA A 44 -4.72 -9.46 3.46
N VAL A 45 -5.03 -10.75 3.50
CA VAL A 45 -4.61 -11.73 2.50
C VAL A 45 -5.80 -12.08 1.61
N ILE A 46 -5.69 -11.79 0.32
CA ILE A 46 -6.56 -12.34 -0.72
C ILE A 46 -5.98 -13.71 -1.07
N ASP A 47 -6.58 -14.76 -0.52
CA ASP A 47 -6.09 -16.14 -0.60
C ASP A 47 -6.80 -16.90 -1.71
N THR A 48 -6.05 -17.30 -2.73
CA THR A 48 -6.52 -18.11 -3.86
C THR A 48 -6.04 -19.56 -3.78
N GLU A 49 -5.26 -19.89 -2.74
CA GLU A 49 -4.58 -21.15 -2.46
C GLU A 49 -5.40 -22.02 -1.48
N ASN A 50 -6.72 -22.04 -1.63
CA ASN A 50 -7.66 -22.87 -0.86
C ASN A 50 -7.58 -22.68 0.68
N ALA A 51 -7.66 -21.43 1.13
CA ALA A 51 -7.64 -21.05 2.55
C ALA A 51 -6.32 -21.38 3.29
N SER A 52 -5.21 -21.56 2.55
CA SER A 52 -3.87 -21.79 3.10
C SER A 52 -3.36 -20.68 4.02
N ALA A 53 -3.85 -19.46 3.88
CA ALA A 53 -3.51 -18.34 4.75
C ALA A 53 -3.90 -18.63 6.21
N SER A 54 -4.97 -19.39 6.44
CA SER A 54 -5.43 -19.79 7.78
C SER A 54 -4.40 -20.64 8.52
N LEU A 55 -3.48 -21.30 7.81
CA LEU A 55 -2.38 -22.08 8.40
C LEU A 55 -1.37 -21.22 9.16
N TYR A 56 -1.38 -19.91 8.94
CA TYR A 56 -0.48 -18.94 9.57
C TYR A 56 -1.16 -18.12 10.66
N SER A 57 -2.33 -18.56 11.17
CA SER A 57 -3.07 -17.85 12.21
C SER A 57 -2.27 -17.66 13.51
N ASP A 58 -1.28 -18.52 13.75
CA ASP A 58 -0.34 -18.43 14.88
C ASP A 58 0.60 -17.22 14.78
N MET A 59 0.82 -16.69 13.57
CA MET A 59 1.68 -15.50 13.36
C MET A 59 1.03 -14.21 13.86
N GLY A 60 -0.30 -14.11 13.76
CA GLY A 60 -1.05 -12.94 14.20
C GLY A 60 -2.46 -12.84 13.59
N ASN A 61 -3.25 -11.91 14.12
CA ASN A 61 -4.66 -11.72 13.74
C ASN A 61 -4.80 -10.82 12.50
N PHE A 62 -4.38 -11.31 11.33
CA PHE A 62 -4.63 -10.63 10.05
C PHE A 62 -5.97 -11.03 9.44
N ASN A 63 -6.44 -10.25 8.47
CA ASN A 63 -7.70 -10.49 7.78
C ASN A 63 -7.48 -11.41 6.57
N VAL A 64 -8.46 -12.26 6.25
CA VAL A 64 -8.40 -13.15 5.08
C VAL A 64 -9.67 -12.98 4.23
N LEU A 65 -9.48 -12.82 2.93
CA LEU A 65 -10.52 -12.90 1.91
C LEU A 65 -10.21 -14.12 1.05
N ASN A 66 -10.94 -15.21 1.25
CA ASN A 66 -10.81 -16.41 0.44
C ASN A 66 -11.46 -16.17 -0.93
N LEU A 67 -10.68 -16.30 -2.00
CA LEU A 67 -11.13 -16.16 -3.37
C LEU A 67 -11.08 -17.53 -4.07
N PHE A 68 -12.26 -18.07 -4.36
CA PHE A 68 -12.41 -19.35 -5.06
C PHE A 68 -12.66 -19.12 -6.56
N PRO A 69 -12.48 -20.16 -7.41
CA PRO A 69 -12.83 -20.11 -8.82
C PRO A 69 -14.26 -19.57 -9.05
N PRO A 70 -14.50 -18.82 -10.14
CA PRO A 70 -13.52 -18.47 -11.18
C PRO A 70 -12.53 -17.38 -10.72
N TYR A 71 -11.29 -17.47 -11.17
CA TYR A 71 -10.20 -16.54 -10.87
C TYR A 71 -10.12 -15.41 -11.92
N SER A 72 -11.27 -14.84 -12.29
CA SER A 72 -11.28 -13.79 -13.33
C SER A 72 -10.63 -12.49 -12.84
N PRO A 73 -10.02 -11.68 -13.72
CA PRO A 73 -9.39 -10.41 -13.36
C PRO A 73 -10.32 -9.50 -12.54
N GLU A 74 -11.62 -9.45 -12.91
CA GLU A 74 -12.62 -8.64 -12.24
C GLU A 74 -12.84 -9.02 -10.77
N ARG A 75 -12.80 -10.32 -10.45
CA ARG A 75 -12.96 -10.78 -9.07
C ARG A 75 -11.78 -10.40 -8.18
N TYR A 76 -10.57 -10.35 -8.73
CA TYR A 76 -9.41 -9.80 -8.02
C TYR A 76 -9.57 -8.29 -7.78
N ILE A 77 -10.09 -7.55 -8.77
CA ILE A 77 -10.35 -6.11 -8.62
C ILE A 77 -11.34 -5.87 -7.48
N GLU A 78 -12.45 -6.62 -7.44
CA GLU A 78 -13.45 -6.56 -6.36
C GLU A 78 -12.86 -6.91 -4.99
N ALA A 79 -11.99 -7.91 -4.93
CA ALA A 79 -11.30 -8.30 -3.70
C ALA A 79 -10.36 -7.20 -3.19
N ILE A 80 -9.61 -6.54 -4.09
CA ILE A 80 -8.78 -5.38 -3.74
C ILE A 80 -9.66 -4.22 -3.25
N ASP A 81 -10.75 -3.91 -3.95
CA ASP A 81 -11.72 -2.87 -3.55
C ASP A 81 -12.29 -3.14 -2.15
N THR A 82 -12.58 -4.39 -1.83
CA THR A 82 -13.08 -4.81 -0.52
C THR A 82 -12.07 -4.52 0.57
N CYS A 83 -10.80 -4.85 0.34
CA CYS A 83 -9.73 -4.56 1.29
C CYS A 83 -9.50 -3.05 1.46
N GLU A 84 -9.55 -2.28 0.38
CA GLU A 84 -9.43 -0.81 0.43
C GLU A 84 -10.55 -0.17 1.25
N LYS A 85 -11.80 -0.62 1.07
CA LYS A 85 -12.96 -0.14 1.85
C LYS A 85 -12.86 -0.51 3.33
N ALA A 86 -12.17 -1.60 3.66
CA ALA A 86 -11.92 -2.03 5.02
C ALA A 86 -10.75 -1.28 5.71
N ASN A 87 -10.18 -0.24 5.07
CA ASN A 87 -9.04 0.53 5.60
C ASN A 87 -7.80 -0.32 5.91
N ILE A 88 -7.59 -1.37 5.11
CA ILE A 88 -6.37 -2.18 5.13
C ILE A 88 -5.19 -1.33 4.62
N GLU A 89 -4.01 -1.51 5.19
CA GLU A 89 -2.80 -0.79 4.76
C GLU A 89 -1.94 -1.60 3.80
N VAL A 90 -1.85 -2.92 4.03
CA VAL A 90 -1.09 -3.85 3.18
C VAL A 90 -2.00 -4.99 2.74
N ILE A 91 -2.18 -5.13 1.43
CA ILE A 91 -2.90 -6.23 0.81
C ILE A 91 -1.87 -7.23 0.27
N ILE A 92 -1.98 -8.48 0.69
CA ILE A 92 -1.24 -9.60 0.12
C ILE A 92 -2.17 -10.32 -0.85
N ILE A 93 -1.76 -10.49 -2.11
CA ILE A 93 -2.47 -11.31 -3.10
C ILE A 93 -1.68 -12.61 -3.27
N ASP A 94 -2.20 -13.68 -2.69
CA ASP A 94 -1.56 -15.00 -2.65
C ASP A 94 -2.44 -16.05 -3.36
N SER A 95 -2.29 -16.28 -4.65
CA SER A 95 -1.32 -15.73 -5.60
C SER A 95 -1.99 -15.15 -6.85
N ILE A 96 -1.26 -14.31 -7.59
CA ILE A 96 -1.71 -13.80 -8.90
C ILE A 96 -1.60 -14.85 -10.00
N THR A 97 -0.89 -15.96 -9.75
CA THR A 97 -0.76 -17.06 -10.73
C THR A 97 -2.13 -17.62 -11.12
N HIS A 98 -3.09 -17.66 -10.19
CA HIS A 98 -4.43 -18.15 -10.49
C HIS A 98 -5.23 -17.20 -11.37
N GLU A 99 -5.02 -15.88 -11.30
CA GLU A 99 -5.62 -14.93 -12.24
C GLU A 99 -5.19 -15.22 -13.68
N TRP A 100 -3.94 -15.62 -13.87
CA TRP A 100 -3.41 -15.89 -15.20
C TRP A 100 -3.83 -17.26 -15.72
N GLN A 101 -3.53 -18.34 -14.99
CA GLN A 101 -3.66 -19.72 -15.47
C GLN A 101 -4.62 -20.60 -14.64
N GLY A 102 -5.28 -20.05 -13.62
CA GLY A 102 -6.26 -20.78 -12.83
C GLY A 102 -7.60 -20.94 -13.55
N GLU A 103 -8.50 -21.71 -12.95
CA GLU A 103 -9.88 -21.87 -13.45
C GLU A 103 -10.60 -20.51 -13.52
N GLY A 104 -11.13 -20.16 -14.68
CA GLY A 104 -11.75 -18.87 -14.98
C GLY A 104 -10.76 -17.72 -15.16
N GLY A 105 -9.45 -18.00 -15.12
CA GLY A 105 -8.37 -17.03 -15.35
C GLY A 105 -8.14 -16.73 -16.84
N CYS A 106 -7.16 -15.87 -17.12
CA CYS A 106 -6.90 -15.35 -18.47
C CYS A 106 -6.70 -16.42 -19.54
N LEU A 107 -5.92 -17.47 -19.24
CA LEU A 107 -5.65 -18.56 -20.21
C LEU A 107 -6.92 -19.34 -20.55
N GLN A 108 -7.76 -19.67 -19.58
CA GLN A 108 -9.00 -20.41 -19.84
C GLN A 108 -10.04 -19.53 -20.55
N ILE A 109 -10.12 -18.23 -20.22
CA ILE A 109 -10.96 -17.29 -20.96
C ILE A 109 -10.52 -17.23 -22.43
N HIS A 110 -9.21 -17.16 -22.69
CA HIS A 110 -8.67 -17.17 -24.05
C HIS A 110 -8.99 -18.48 -24.79
N GLU A 111 -8.89 -19.60 -24.09
CA GLU A 111 -9.23 -20.92 -24.64
C GLU A 111 -10.70 -21.00 -25.07
N GLN A 112 -11.62 -20.56 -24.20
CA GLN A 112 -13.06 -20.55 -24.47
C GLN A 112 -13.47 -19.65 -25.64
N LEU A 113 -12.66 -18.64 -25.99
CA LEU A 113 -12.89 -17.75 -27.13
C LEU A 113 -12.38 -18.33 -28.46
N GLY A 114 -11.68 -19.47 -28.44
CA GLY A 114 -11.16 -20.15 -29.61
C GLY A 114 -9.64 -20.18 -29.73
N SER A 115 -8.90 -19.71 -28.72
CA SER A 115 -7.43 -19.76 -28.63
C SER A 115 -6.66 -19.03 -29.74
N ARG A 116 -7.31 -18.22 -30.58
CA ARG A 116 -6.63 -17.51 -31.69
C ARG A 116 -5.93 -16.27 -31.17
N PHE A 117 -4.94 -15.79 -31.92
CA PHE A 117 -4.22 -14.57 -31.56
C PHE A 117 -5.15 -13.36 -31.37
N GLN A 118 -6.16 -13.21 -32.21
CA GLN A 118 -7.15 -12.13 -32.13
C GLN A 118 -8.02 -12.19 -30.87
N ASP A 119 -8.22 -13.36 -30.28
CA ASP A 119 -9.08 -13.55 -29.11
C ASP A 119 -8.45 -12.88 -27.87
N TRP A 120 -7.13 -12.64 -27.87
CA TRP A 120 -6.43 -11.84 -26.86
C TRP A 120 -6.93 -10.40 -26.77
N ALA A 121 -7.52 -9.84 -27.83
CA ALA A 121 -8.11 -8.50 -27.79
C ALA A 121 -9.23 -8.38 -26.75
N SER A 122 -9.87 -9.50 -26.39
CA SER A 122 -10.93 -9.55 -25.37
C SER A 122 -10.39 -9.86 -23.97
N VAL A 123 -9.18 -10.42 -23.85
CA VAL A 123 -8.60 -10.88 -22.57
C VAL A 123 -7.59 -9.89 -22.02
N LYS A 124 -6.66 -9.40 -22.85
CA LYS A 124 -5.59 -8.48 -22.45
C LYS A 124 -6.12 -7.22 -21.74
N PRO A 125 -7.21 -6.57 -22.20
CA PRO A 125 -7.75 -5.41 -21.49
C PRO A 125 -8.26 -5.74 -20.08
N ARG A 126 -8.74 -6.96 -19.84
CA ARG A 126 -9.24 -7.41 -18.52
C ARG A 126 -8.07 -7.62 -17.56
N HIS A 127 -7.03 -8.33 -18.01
CA HIS A 127 -5.78 -8.48 -17.28
C HIS A 127 -5.15 -7.11 -16.97
N GLN A 128 -5.08 -6.22 -17.97
CA GLN A 128 -4.52 -4.88 -17.79
C GLN A 128 -5.27 -4.09 -16.72
N LYS A 129 -6.62 -4.16 -16.68
CA LYS A 129 -7.40 -3.52 -15.61
C LYS A 129 -7.05 -4.06 -14.22
N PHE A 130 -6.75 -5.35 -14.10
CA PHE A 130 -6.28 -5.94 -12.84
C PHE A 130 -4.88 -5.43 -12.46
N ILE A 131 -3.95 -5.37 -13.41
CA ILE A 131 -2.63 -4.78 -13.19
C ILE A 131 -2.74 -3.30 -12.79
N ASP A 132 -3.57 -2.53 -13.50
CA ASP A 132 -3.84 -1.13 -13.20
C ASP A 132 -4.43 -0.95 -11.80
N LYS A 133 -5.34 -1.84 -11.39
CA LYS A 133 -5.90 -1.84 -10.03
C LYS A 133 -4.82 -2.07 -8.98
N ILE A 134 -3.89 -3.00 -9.23
CA ILE A 134 -2.73 -3.20 -8.35
C ILE A 134 -1.90 -1.91 -8.29
N LEU A 135 -1.55 -1.33 -9.43
CA LEU A 135 -0.65 -0.19 -9.51
C LEU A 135 -1.25 1.08 -8.88
N GLN A 136 -2.56 1.29 -9.01
CA GLN A 136 -3.28 2.48 -8.55
C GLN A 136 -3.83 2.35 -7.13
N SER A 137 -3.70 1.19 -6.49
CA SER A 137 -4.27 0.95 -5.16
C SER A 137 -3.77 1.94 -4.10
N LYS A 138 -4.65 2.32 -3.17
CA LYS A 138 -4.29 3.19 -2.03
C LYS A 138 -3.53 2.44 -0.94
N CYS A 139 -3.55 1.12 -0.96
CA CYS A 139 -2.81 0.24 -0.06
C CYS A 139 -1.41 -0.02 -0.60
N HIS A 140 -0.48 -0.50 0.23
CA HIS A 140 0.67 -1.25 -0.28
C HIS A 140 0.18 -2.61 -0.78
N ILE A 141 0.74 -3.12 -1.87
CA ILE A 141 0.38 -4.44 -2.40
C ILE A 141 1.62 -5.32 -2.44
N ILE A 142 1.48 -6.53 -1.91
CA ILE A 142 2.43 -7.63 -2.04
C ILE A 142 1.74 -8.70 -2.89
N THR A 143 2.31 -9.04 -4.05
CA THR A 143 1.83 -10.17 -4.86
C THR A 143 2.77 -11.34 -4.71
N THR A 144 2.21 -12.55 -4.63
CA THR A 144 3.00 -13.76 -4.77
C THR A 144 2.80 -14.37 -6.16
N THR A 145 3.86 -14.94 -6.71
CA THR A 145 3.80 -15.65 -8.00
C THR A 145 4.50 -16.99 -7.90
N ARG A 146 3.87 -18.05 -8.41
CA ARG A 146 4.55 -19.34 -8.57
C ARG A 146 5.56 -19.22 -9.71
N ARG A 147 6.66 -19.96 -9.61
CA ARG A 147 7.65 -20.09 -10.71
C ARG A 147 7.62 -21.49 -11.31
N LYS A 148 7.81 -21.55 -12.63
CA LYS A 148 8.01 -22.81 -13.38
C LYS A 148 9.35 -22.76 -14.12
N VAL A 149 9.85 -23.94 -14.47
CA VAL A 149 11.02 -24.03 -15.36
C VAL A 149 10.64 -23.49 -16.73
N ASP A 150 11.47 -22.60 -17.28
CA ASP A 150 11.33 -22.04 -18.60
C ASP A 150 12.16 -22.83 -19.61
N TYR A 151 11.52 -23.17 -20.73
CA TYR A 151 12.11 -23.93 -21.82
C TYR A 151 11.89 -23.16 -23.12
N SER A 152 12.90 -23.09 -23.97
CA SER A 152 12.76 -22.60 -25.35
C SER A 152 13.18 -23.67 -26.35
N LEU A 153 12.74 -23.51 -27.59
CA LEU A 153 13.21 -24.31 -28.72
C LEU A 153 14.26 -23.51 -29.48
N ASP A 154 15.52 -23.90 -29.33
CA ASP A 154 16.62 -23.32 -30.08
C ASP A 154 16.80 -24.13 -31.36
N VAL A 155 16.75 -23.48 -32.52
CA VAL A 155 16.98 -24.16 -33.81
C VAL A 155 18.48 -24.20 -34.06
N GLY A 156 19.08 -25.39 -33.93
CA GLY A 156 20.49 -25.59 -34.24
C GLY A 156 20.80 -25.31 -35.70
N SER A 157 22.07 -25.07 -36.02
CA SER A 157 22.57 -24.83 -37.39
C SER A 157 22.28 -25.96 -38.39
N ASN A 158 21.86 -27.13 -37.91
CA ASN A 158 21.43 -28.29 -38.68
C ASN A 158 19.90 -28.40 -38.86
N GLY A 159 19.14 -27.37 -38.50
CA GLY A 159 17.68 -27.33 -38.59
C GLY A 159 16.95 -28.19 -37.55
N LYS A 160 17.66 -28.83 -36.60
CA LYS A 160 17.04 -29.60 -35.52
C LYS A 160 16.77 -28.69 -34.31
N SER A 161 15.54 -28.67 -33.85
CA SER A 161 15.15 -27.98 -32.61
C SER A 161 15.71 -28.71 -31.40
N LYS A 162 16.39 -27.98 -30.52
CA LYS A 162 16.87 -28.45 -29.21
C LYS A 162 16.10 -27.70 -28.13
N VAL A 163 15.55 -28.44 -27.17
CA VAL A 163 14.95 -27.84 -25.97
C VAL A 163 16.08 -27.32 -25.08
N VAL A 164 16.11 -26.02 -24.85
CA VAL A 164 17.09 -25.36 -23.96
C VAL A 164 16.36 -24.87 -22.71
N LYS A 165 16.91 -25.21 -21.54
CA LYS A 165 16.38 -24.75 -20.24
C LYS A 165 16.93 -23.34 -19.97
N HIS A 166 16.05 -22.34 -19.87
CA HIS A 166 16.40 -20.93 -19.67
C HIS A 166 16.36 -20.46 -18.21
N GLY A 167 16.04 -21.36 -17.28
CA GLY A 167 15.95 -21.05 -15.85
C GLY A 167 14.52 -21.18 -15.35
N THR A 168 14.10 -20.30 -14.44
CA THR A 168 12.73 -20.30 -13.89
C THR A 168 12.05 -18.96 -14.11
N LYS A 169 10.83 -18.98 -14.67
CA LYS A 169 9.99 -17.80 -14.89
C LYS A 169 8.78 -17.79 -13.98
N GLU A 170 8.33 -16.58 -13.65
CA GLU A 170 7.07 -16.35 -12.98
C GLU A 170 5.91 -16.78 -13.88
N ILE A 171 4.86 -17.36 -13.27
CA ILE A 171 3.66 -17.76 -13.99
C ILE A 171 2.63 -16.64 -13.91
N THR A 172 2.73 -15.71 -14.86
CA THR A 172 1.84 -14.58 -15.09
C THR A 172 2.13 -14.00 -16.49
N SER A 173 1.53 -12.86 -16.86
CA SER A 173 1.91 -12.13 -18.07
C SER A 173 3.39 -11.73 -18.04
N GLU A 174 4.08 -11.90 -19.17
CA GLU A 174 5.49 -11.56 -19.31
C GLU A 174 5.73 -10.08 -18.98
N GLY A 175 6.78 -9.82 -18.22
CA GLY A 175 7.17 -8.47 -17.83
C GLY A 175 6.45 -7.89 -16.62
N TYR A 176 5.56 -8.64 -15.95
CA TYR A 176 4.88 -8.18 -14.73
C TYR A 176 5.87 -7.69 -13.64
N GLU A 177 7.03 -8.34 -13.49
CA GLU A 177 8.06 -7.88 -12.55
C GLU A 177 8.50 -6.43 -12.80
N TYR A 178 8.42 -5.94 -14.05
CA TYR A 178 8.77 -4.58 -14.45
C TYR A 178 7.75 -3.52 -14.01
N GLU A 179 6.58 -3.94 -13.52
CA GLU A 179 5.60 -3.05 -12.88
C GLU A 179 5.89 -2.83 -11.38
N LEU A 180 6.61 -3.76 -10.74
CA LEU A 180 6.83 -3.76 -9.30
C LEU A 180 7.87 -2.73 -8.82
N SER A 181 7.75 -2.25 -7.59
CA SER A 181 8.78 -1.43 -6.93
C SER A 181 10.00 -2.28 -6.58
N VAL A 182 9.77 -3.46 -5.99
CA VAL A 182 10.80 -4.46 -5.66
C VAL A 182 10.24 -5.84 -5.96
N ASN A 183 11.05 -6.73 -6.53
CA ASN A 183 10.67 -8.12 -6.76
C ASN A 183 11.69 -9.06 -6.09
N PHE A 184 11.21 -9.87 -5.16
CA PHE A 184 11.98 -10.86 -4.43
C PHE A 184 11.76 -12.25 -5.02
N GLU A 185 12.83 -12.98 -5.25
CA GLU A 185 12.80 -14.38 -5.68
C GLU A 185 13.31 -15.27 -4.56
N LEU A 186 12.43 -16.10 -3.99
CA LEU A 186 12.80 -17.18 -3.08
C LEU A 186 13.44 -18.30 -3.88
N ILE A 187 14.66 -18.66 -3.52
CA ILE A 187 15.51 -19.58 -4.29
C ILE A 187 15.62 -20.98 -3.67
N ASN A 188 15.19 -21.16 -2.42
CA ASN A 188 15.19 -22.47 -1.75
C ASN A 188 14.14 -22.57 -0.62
N GLU A 189 14.04 -23.76 -0.04
CA GLU A 189 13.16 -24.10 1.09
C GLU A 189 13.55 -23.45 2.42
N ASN A 190 14.77 -22.88 2.52
CA ASN A 190 15.20 -22.09 3.68
C ASN A 190 14.74 -20.62 3.58
N HIS A 191 13.85 -20.30 2.65
CA HIS A 191 13.29 -18.96 2.40
C HIS A 191 14.35 -17.93 2.00
N LEU A 192 15.51 -18.38 1.53
CA LEU A 192 16.57 -17.49 1.08
C LEU A 192 16.08 -16.78 -0.19
N CYS A 193 16.26 -15.46 -0.24
CA CYS A 193 15.79 -14.63 -1.35
C CYS A 193 16.93 -13.88 -2.01
N LYS A 194 16.82 -13.74 -3.34
CA LYS A 194 17.55 -12.75 -4.13
C LYS A 194 16.59 -11.69 -4.65
N VAL A 195 17.11 -10.51 -4.98
CA VAL A 195 16.28 -9.41 -5.50
C VAL A 195 16.47 -9.30 -7.00
N SER A 196 15.42 -9.64 -7.76
CA SER A 196 15.44 -9.59 -9.23
C SER A 196 15.21 -8.17 -9.76
N LYS A 197 14.60 -7.30 -8.95
CA LYS A 197 14.38 -5.88 -9.26
C LYS A 197 14.27 -5.06 -8.00
N ASP A 198 14.89 -3.88 -7.97
CA ASP A 198 14.81 -2.95 -6.84
C ASP A 198 14.88 -1.48 -7.28
N ARG A 199 13.76 -0.74 -7.17
CA ARG A 199 13.73 0.71 -7.39
C ARG A 199 14.13 1.52 -6.14
N THR A 200 14.25 0.87 -4.98
CA THR A 200 14.58 1.50 -3.71
C THR A 200 16.08 1.60 -3.47
N ASN A 201 16.85 0.73 -4.11
CA ASN A 201 18.29 0.51 -3.90
C ASN A 201 18.65 0.07 -2.47
N LEU A 202 17.69 -0.42 -1.69
CA LEU A 202 17.91 -0.89 -0.32
C LEU A 202 18.55 -2.28 -0.28
N PHE A 203 18.37 -3.10 -1.31
CA PHE A 203 18.65 -4.54 -1.24
C PHE A 203 19.76 -4.96 -2.21
N ARG A 204 20.86 -4.21 -2.20
CA ARG A 204 22.09 -4.59 -2.89
C ARG A 204 22.93 -5.47 -1.96
N GLY A 205 23.35 -6.63 -2.44
CA GLY A 205 24.25 -7.50 -1.67
C GLY A 205 23.88 -8.99 -1.77
N PRO A 206 24.32 -9.79 -0.80
CA PRO A 206 24.08 -11.22 -0.79
C PRO A 206 22.62 -11.55 -0.57
N GLU A 207 22.29 -12.81 -0.80
CA GLU A 207 20.97 -13.37 -0.56
C GLU A 207 20.63 -13.32 0.93
N PHE A 208 19.35 -13.12 1.26
CA PHE A 208 18.90 -12.96 2.65
C PHE A 208 17.48 -13.52 2.84
N VAL A 209 17.07 -13.73 4.09
CA VAL A 209 15.70 -14.16 4.42
C VAL A 209 14.82 -12.94 4.67
N ILE A 210 13.64 -12.91 4.04
CA ILE A 210 12.67 -11.84 4.26
C ILE A 210 12.13 -11.92 5.69
N ASN A 211 12.21 -10.81 6.42
CA ASN A 211 11.72 -10.69 7.80
C ASN A 211 11.00 -9.33 8.02
N SER A 212 10.56 -9.07 9.25
CA SER A 212 9.90 -7.80 9.60
C SER A 212 10.81 -6.59 9.45
N ASP A 213 12.13 -6.72 9.65
CA ASP A 213 13.05 -5.59 9.48
C ASP A 213 13.15 -5.15 8.01
N VAL A 214 13.04 -6.09 7.07
CA VAL A 214 12.95 -5.77 5.63
C VAL A 214 11.72 -4.90 5.35
N GLY A 215 10.58 -5.25 5.93
CA GLY A 215 9.34 -4.48 5.78
C GLY A 215 9.44 -3.09 6.39
N LYS A 216 10.06 -2.99 7.57
CA LYS A 216 10.33 -1.72 8.24
C LYS A 216 11.21 -0.81 7.39
N ARG A 217 12.31 -1.32 6.84
CA ARG A 217 13.22 -0.57 5.96
C ARG A 217 12.51 -0.02 4.72
N LEU A 218 11.61 -0.80 4.12
CA LEU A 218 10.78 -0.35 2.99
C LEU A 218 9.81 0.76 3.39
N LYS A 219 9.15 0.61 4.53
CA LYS A 219 8.24 1.64 5.07
C LYS A 219 8.99 2.94 5.38
N ASP A 220 10.17 2.85 5.99
CA ASP A 220 11.02 4.00 6.28
C ASP A 220 11.44 4.70 4.98
N TRP A 221 11.83 3.94 3.96
CA TRP A 221 12.18 4.48 2.64
C TRP A 221 11.03 5.22 1.97
N CYS A 222 9.78 4.77 2.14
CA CYS A 222 8.60 5.50 1.66
C CYS A 222 8.43 6.88 2.30
N ASN A 223 9.01 7.10 3.49
CA ASN A 223 8.89 8.31 4.29
C ASN A 223 10.13 9.21 4.23
N GLN A 224 11.23 8.75 3.62
CA GLN A 224 12.52 9.46 3.60
C GLN A 224 12.55 10.77 2.79
N GLY A 225 11.48 11.12 2.06
CA GLY A 225 11.41 12.37 1.29
C GLY A 225 10.62 13.49 1.98
N VAL A 226 10.24 13.32 3.24
CA VAL A 226 9.50 14.32 4.00
C VAL A 226 10.49 15.08 4.88
N SER A 227 10.82 16.32 4.52
CA SER A 227 11.63 17.19 5.35
C SER A 227 10.88 17.48 6.66
N ILE A 228 11.48 17.15 7.80
CA ILE A 228 10.92 17.51 9.12
C ILE A 228 10.71 19.02 9.21
N GLU A 229 11.56 19.81 8.54
CA GLU A 229 11.46 21.26 8.54
C GLU A 229 10.20 21.74 7.79
N ASP A 230 9.84 21.08 6.69
CA ASP A 230 8.63 21.40 5.92
C ASP A 230 7.37 21.02 6.73
N ILE A 231 7.42 19.89 7.44
CA ILE A 231 6.34 19.49 8.36
C ILE A 231 6.18 20.50 9.49
N LYS A 232 7.29 20.95 10.10
CA LYS A 232 7.25 22.00 11.14
C LYS A 232 6.58 23.27 10.60
N GLN A 233 6.92 23.68 9.38
CA GLN A 233 6.30 24.85 8.75
C GLN A 233 4.79 24.65 8.54
N GLU A 234 4.35 23.48 8.04
CA GLU A 234 2.91 23.17 7.89
C GLU A 234 2.18 23.15 9.25
N ILE A 235 2.79 22.58 10.28
CA ILE A 235 2.23 22.55 11.65
C ILE A 235 2.10 23.99 12.16
N ASN A 236 3.16 24.79 12.07
CA ASN A 236 3.15 26.19 12.53
C ASN A 236 2.18 27.07 11.75
N ALA A 237 1.98 26.81 10.46
CA ALA A 237 1.00 27.50 9.63
C ALA A 237 -0.46 27.12 9.95
N THR A 238 -0.68 26.00 10.63
CA THR A 238 -2.03 25.54 10.99
C THR A 238 -2.60 26.37 12.13
N ILE A 239 -3.88 26.73 12.01
CA ILE A 239 -4.62 27.57 12.97
C ILE A 239 -5.82 26.86 13.62
N THR A 240 -6.15 25.64 13.18
CA THR A 240 -7.28 24.87 13.71
C THR A 240 -6.85 23.54 14.30
N LEU A 241 -7.55 23.09 15.34
CA LEU A 241 -7.34 21.78 15.97
C LEU A 241 -7.62 20.62 14.99
N GLU A 242 -8.59 20.80 14.09
CA GLU A 242 -8.90 19.82 13.06
C GLU A 242 -7.77 19.69 12.03
N GLY A 243 -7.17 20.82 11.62
CA GLY A 243 -5.99 20.82 10.75
C GLY A 243 -4.81 20.08 11.38
N LEU A 244 -4.58 20.26 12.69
CA LEU A 244 -3.53 19.53 13.41
C LEU A 244 -3.79 18.03 13.46
N ARG A 245 -5.05 17.61 13.67
CA ARG A 245 -5.44 16.18 13.62
C ARG A 245 -5.19 15.61 12.23
N HIS A 246 -5.55 16.33 11.18
CA HIS A 246 -5.29 15.92 9.80
C HIS A 246 -3.79 15.79 9.52
N LEU A 247 -2.95 16.76 9.93
CA LEU A 247 -1.51 16.67 9.79
C LEU A 247 -0.90 15.49 10.55
N TYR A 248 -1.40 15.22 11.75
CA TYR A 248 -0.96 14.07 12.56
C TYR A 248 -1.30 12.71 11.91
N GLN A 249 -2.39 12.64 11.15
CA GLN A 249 -2.75 11.46 10.36
C GLN A 249 -2.00 11.41 9.01
N LYS A 250 -1.81 12.57 8.36
CA LYS A 250 -1.10 12.71 7.06
C LYS A 250 0.32 12.15 7.13
N TYR A 251 1.04 12.45 8.22
CA TYR A 251 2.43 12.05 8.45
C TYR A 251 2.55 10.85 9.42
N ASP A 252 1.75 9.80 9.17
CA ASP A 252 1.64 8.62 10.04
C ASP A 252 3.01 7.98 10.38
N GLY A 253 3.89 7.84 9.38
CA GLY A 253 5.23 7.26 9.55
C GLY A 253 6.22 8.10 10.36
N LEU A 254 5.88 9.36 10.67
CA LEU A 254 6.73 10.27 11.46
C LEU A 254 6.05 10.69 12.77
N LYS A 255 4.93 10.06 13.15
CA LYS A 255 4.13 10.41 14.34
C LYS A 255 4.95 10.62 15.60
N THR A 256 5.94 9.77 15.88
CA THR A 256 6.80 9.90 17.06
C THR A 256 7.62 11.19 17.04
N GLN A 257 8.11 11.60 15.87
CA GLN A 257 8.93 12.80 15.69
C GLN A 257 8.08 14.08 15.68
N ILE A 258 6.86 14.01 15.13
CA ILE A 258 5.98 15.18 14.99
C ILE A 258 5.04 15.40 16.19
N LYS A 259 4.81 14.38 17.02
CA LYS A 259 3.91 14.47 18.19
C LYS A 259 4.26 15.64 19.14
N PRO A 260 5.55 15.89 19.49
CA PRO A 260 5.90 17.05 20.32
C PRO A 260 5.49 18.38 19.66
N LEU A 261 5.77 18.54 18.37
CA LEU A 261 5.45 19.74 17.58
C LEU A 261 3.94 19.99 17.49
N ILE A 262 3.14 18.93 17.30
CA ILE A 262 1.68 19.02 17.28
C ILE A 262 1.12 19.45 18.64
N ILE A 263 1.67 18.92 19.74
CA ILE A 263 1.23 19.26 21.10
C ILE A 263 1.55 20.73 21.42
N GLU A 264 2.76 21.18 21.07
CA GLU A 264 3.20 22.56 21.24
C GLU A 264 2.26 23.51 20.49
N ARG A 265 2.05 23.29 19.19
CA ARG A 265 1.17 24.14 18.37
C ARG A 265 -0.29 24.10 18.82
N LYS A 266 -0.77 22.94 19.30
CA LYS A 266 -2.11 22.80 19.88
C LYS A 266 -2.28 23.73 21.08
N SER A 267 -1.29 23.77 21.99
CA SER A 267 -1.32 24.63 23.17
C SER A 267 -1.37 26.12 22.78
N GLU A 268 -0.67 26.52 21.72
CA GLU A 268 -0.71 27.90 21.22
C GLU A 268 -2.10 28.29 20.68
N ILE A 269 -2.74 27.41 19.90
CA ILE A 269 -4.07 27.65 19.34
C ILE A 269 -5.11 27.77 20.47
N GLU A 270 -5.08 26.86 21.44
CA GLU A 270 -5.99 26.89 22.59
C GLU A 270 -5.77 28.15 23.46
N GLY A 271 -4.51 28.56 23.66
CA GLY A 271 -4.18 29.79 24.39
C GLY A 271 -4.66 31.06 23.70
N ILE A 272 -4.55 31.15 22.37
CA ILE A 272 -5.07 32.29 21.59
C ILE A 272 -6.60 32.39 21.70
N THR A 273 -7.29 31.25 21.63
CA THR A 273 -8.76 31.19 21.71
C THR A 273 -9.28 31.71 23.06
N GLN A 274 -8.61 31.36 24.16
CA GLN A 274 -8.96 31.83 25.51
C GLN A 274 -8.71 33.35 25.71
N ILE A 275 -7.72 33.94 25.03
CA ILE A 275 -7.45 35.39 25.14
C ILE A 275 -8.50 36.21 24.38
N VAL A 276 -9.00 35.70 23.24
CA VAL A 276 -10.04 36.37 22.45
C VAL A 276 -11.38 36.37 23.20
N GLU A 277 -11.75 35.25 23.84
CA GLU A 277 -12.95 35.18 24.70
C GLU A 277 -12.87 36.16 25.88
N ASN A 278 -11.72 36.25 26.55
CA ASN A 278 -11.56 37.17 27.70
C ASN A 278 -11.58 38.66 27.32
N LYS A 279 -11.10 39.03 26.12
CA LYS A 279 -11.16 40.44 25.66
C LYS A 279 -12.57 40.89 25.29
N GLN A 280 -13.44 39.99 24.85
CA GLN A 280 -14.84 40.33 24.57
C GLN A 280 -15.66 40.62 25.84
N ILE A 281 -15.20 40.16 27.01
CA ILE A 281 -15.89 40.36 28.29
C ILE A 281 -15.57 41.74 28.93
N ILE A 282 -14.50 42.43 28.51
CA ILE A 282 -14.00 43.63 29.20
C ILE A 282 -14.57 44.96 28.64
N GLN A 283 -15.36 44.96 27.56
CA GLN A 283 -16.01 46.18 27.04
C GLN A 283 -17.53 46.16 27.20
N THR A 284 -18.02 46.33 28.42
CA THR A 284 -19.34 46.95 28.70
C THR A 284 -19.48 47.16 30.20
N ASN A 285 -19.16 48.36 30.69
CA ASN A 285 -19.89 49.07 31.76
C ASN A 285 -19.07 50.26 32.29
N THR A 286 -19.31 51.45 31.73
CA THR A 286 -19.21 52.71 32.49
C THR A 286 -20.37 53.61 32.13
N ASN A 287 -21.15 53.92 33.17
CA ASN A 287 -22.40 54.67 33.22
C ASN A 287 -22.34 56.09 32.63
N HIS A 288 -23.49 56.57 32.12
CA HIS A 288 -23.97 57.91 32.44
C HIS A 288 -25.46 57.86 32.80
N GLY A 289 -25.75 58.12 34.07
CA GLY A 289 -27.10 58.29 34.61
C GLY A 289 -27.70 59.64 34.22
N ILE A 290 -29.02 59.65 34.05
CA ILE A 290 -29.84 60.85 33.91
C ILE A 290 -30.65 60.93 35.20
N GLU A 291 -30.35 61.90 36.06
CA GLU A 291 -31.19 62.27 37.19
C GLU A 291 -32.41 63.04 36.68
N SER A 292 -33.58 62.52 37.04
CA SER A 292 -34.87 63.18 36.94
C SER A 292 -35.08 64.04 38.18
N ASP A 293 -35.40 65.32 38.01
CA ASP A 293 -36.00 66.11 39.08
C ASP A 293 -37.23 66.86 38.55
N ASN A 294 -38.31 66.71 39.30
CA ASN A 294 -39.68 67.03 38.90
C ASN A 294 -40.27 67.85 40.04
N ARG A 295 -40.70 69.10 39.81
CA ARG A 295 -41.73 69.77 40.63
C ARG A 295 -42.28 71.05 39.99
N THR A 296 -43.56 71.22 40.26
CA THR A 296 -44.60 72.00 39.59
C THR A 296 -44.71 73.45 40.07
N SER A 297 -45.47 74.22 39.30
CA SER A 297 -45.90 75.63 39.45
C SER A 297 -46.43 76.05 40.83
N GLY A 298 -46.33 77.36 41.11
CA GLY A 298 -46.90 78.02 42.28
C GLY A 298 -48.43 78.19 42.29
N GLN A 299 -48.87 78.61 43.49
CA GLN A 299 -50.22 78.84 44.03
C GLN A 299 -50.99 77.60 44.47
#